data_AF-A0A0F3M937-F1
#
_entry.id   AF-A0A0F3M937-F1
#
_cell.length_a   1.000
_cell.length_b   1.000
_cell.length_c   1.000
_cell.angle_alpha   90.00
_cell.angle_beta   90.00
_cell.angle_gamma   90.00
#
_symmetry.space_group_name_H-M   'P 1'
#
loop_
_entity.id
_entity.type
_entity.pdbx_description
1 polymer ?
#
loop_
_entity_poly.entity_id
_entity_poly.type
_entity_poly.pdbx_seq_one_letter_code
_entity_poly.pdbx_strand_id
1 'polypeptide(L)'
;MDYQLLKHVKYLTISCNTIYRWKHLKRETGDIKAKPYGPAKGYNAKIDLKEFEELIINHHDKTSKELSIILGNRLQRTRINYYRKLLGYTYKKNSFSFQNGYCVKE
;
A
#
# COMPACT_ATOMS: atom_id res chain seq x y z
N MET A 1 -15.27 -33.60 9.26
CA MET A 1 -14.48 -33.58 8.01
C MET A 1 -15.26 -34.33 6.95
N ASP A 2 -15.49 -33.70 5.81
CA ASP A 2 -16.34 -34.24 4.74
C ASP A 2 -15.48 -35.23 3.90
N TYR A 3 -15.60 -36.54 4.14
CA TYR A 3 -14.69 -37.57 3.60
C TYR A 3 -14.63 -37.62 2.06
N GLN A 4 -15.70 -37.18 1.40
CA GLN A 4 -15.77 -37.04 -0.06
C GLN A 4 -14.78 -35.99 -0.58
N LEU A 5 -14.56 -34.89 0.17
CA LEU A 5 -13.64 -33.82 -0.20
C LEU A 5 -12.17 -34.27 -0.18
N LEU A 6 -11.79 -35.13 0.78
CA LEU A 6 -10.43 -35.67 0.88
C LEU A 6 -10.03 -36.49 -0.35
N LYS A 7 -11.00 -37.19 -0.97
CA LYS A 7 -10.79 -37.93 -2.21
C LYS A 7 -10.45 -36.96 -3.35
N HIS A 8 -11.21 -35.87 -3.50
CA HIS A 8 -10.98 -34.88 -4.57
C HIS A 8 -9.66 -34.11 -4.42
N VAL A 9 -9.25 -33.80 -3.19
CA VAL A 9 -7.95 -33.14 -2.90
C VAL A 9 -6.77 -33.97 -3.39
N LYS A 10 -6.84 -35.29 -3.21
CA LYS A 10 -5.79 -36.23 -3.65
C LYS A 10 -5.66 -36.29 -5.17
N TYR A 11 -6.76 -36.14 -5.93
CA TYR A 11 -6.75 -36.24 -7.40
C TYR A 11 -6.50 -34.90 -8.10
N LEU A 12 -6.91 -33.79 -7.50
CA LEU A 12 -6.86 -32.47 -8.15
C LEU A 12 -5.68 -31.61 -7.72
N THR A 13 -4.89 -32.03 -6.73
CA THR A 13 -3.75 -31.25 -6.19
C THR A 13 -4.17 -29.85 -5.72
N ILE A 14 -5.42 -29.71 -5.28
CA ILE A 14 -6.01 -28.46 -4.79
C ILE A 14 -6.20 -28.57 -3.28
N SER A 15 -5.85 -27.52 -2.53
CA SER A 15 -6.02 -27.52 -1.07
C SER A 15 -7.50 -27.62 -0.66
N CYS A 16 -7.78 -28.31 0.46
CA CYS A 16 -9.12 -28.34 1.05
C CYS A 16 -9.70 -26.92 1.22
N ASN A 17 -8.86 -25.96 1.61
CA ASN A 17 -9.26 -24.57 1.84
C ASN A 17 -9.80 -23.92 0.55
N THR A 18 -9.17 -24.18 -0.60
CA THR A 18 -9.65 -23.70 -1.90
C THR A 18 -11.05 -24.24 -2.20
N ILE A 19 -11.30 -25.53 -1.94
CA ILE A 19 -12.61 -26.13 -2.20
C ILE A 19 -13.68 -25.56 -1.26
N TYR A 20 -13.36 -25.33 0.01
CA TYR A 20 -14.26 -24.65 0.95
C TYR A 20 -14.59 -23.24 0.48
N ARG A 21 -13.60 -22.47 0.01
CA ARG A 21 -13.82 -21.12 -0.53
C ARG A 21 -14.73 -21.14 -1.76
N TRP A 22 -14.62 -22.13 -2.63
CA TRP A 22 -15.52 -22.28 -3.79
C TRP A 22 -16.93 -22.68 -3.39
N LYS A 23 -17.10 -23.62 -2.44
CA LYS A 23 -18.42 -23.95 -1.87
C LYS A 23 -19.09 -22.71 -1.26
N HIS A 24 -18.31 -21.90 -0.54
CA HIS A 24 -18.78 -20.64 0.05
C HIS A 24 -19.21 -19.64 -1.03
N LEU A 25 -18.37 -19.41 -2.04
CA LEU A 25 -18.66 -18.51 -3.15
C LEU A 25 -19.95 -18.91 -3.89
N LYS A 26 -20.14 -20.21 -4.14
CA LYS A 26 -21.36 -20.75 -4.75
C LYS A 26 -22.61 -20.51 -3.90
N ARG A 27 -22.47 -20.62 -2.58
CA ARG A 27 -23.59 -20.36 -1.65
C ARG A 27 -23.99 -18.89 -1.64
N GLU A 28 -23.02 -17.98 -1.71
CA GLU A 28 -23.27 -16.53 -1.67
C GLU A 28 -23.74 -15.96 -3.00
N THR A 29 -23.15 -16.41 -4.12
CA THR A 29 -23.34 -15.77 -5.43
C THR A 29 -24.10 -16.64 -6.43
N GLY A 30 -24.35 -17.91 -6.10
CA GLY A 30 -24.92 -18.90 -7.03
C GLY A 30 -23.94 -19.40 -8.10
N ASP A 31 -22.76 -18.78 -8.23
CA ASP A 31 -21.75 -19.09 -9.25
C ASP A 31 -20.40 -19.45 -8.61
N ILE A 32 -19.55 -20.14 -9.37
CA ILE A 32 -18.18 -20.55 -8.99
C ILE A 32 -17.14 -19.73 -9.78
N LYS A 33 -17.55 -18.90 -10.75
CA LYS A 33 -16.63 -18.06 -11.52
C LYS A 33 -15.70 -17.26 -10.63
N ALA A 34 -14.43 -17.22 -11.02
CA ALA A 34 -13.44 -16.40 -10.36
C ALA A 34 -13.90 -14.94 -10.36
N LYS A 35 -13.62 -14.22 -9.26
CA LYS A 35 -13.81 -12.77 -9.24
C LYS A 35 -13.00 -12.17 -10.39
N PRO A 36 -13.53 -11.17 -11.11
CA PRO A 36 -12.79 -10.54 -12.20
C PRO A 36 -11.44 -10.06 -11.67
N TYR A 37 -10.40 -10.31 -12.45
CA TYR A 37 -9.04 -9.86 -12.13
C TYR A 37 -9.02 -8.34 -12.23
N GLY A 38 -9.24 -7.66 -11.11
CA GLY A 38 -9.09 -6.22 -10.99
C GLY A 38 -7.75 -5.87 -10.34
N PRO A 39 -7.22 -4.65 -10.54
CA PRO A 39 -6.13 -4.18 -9.70
C PRO A 39 -6.56 -4.37 -8.25
N ALA A 40 -5.69 -5.01 -7.45
CA ALA A 40 -5.91 -5.14 -6.02
C ALA A 40 -6.30 -3.76 -5.49
N LYS A 41 -7.35 -3.69 -4.67
CA LYS A 41 -7.89 -2.44 -4.11
C LYS A 41 -6.83 -1.80 -3.21
N GLY A 42 -5.84 -1.17 -3.84
CA GLY A 42 -4.75 -0.47 -3.20
C GLY A 42 -5.27 0.81 -2.60
N TYR A 43 -4.62 1.26 -1.54
CA TYR A 43 -4.95 2.53 -0.90
C TYR A 43 -4.61 3.67 -1.87
N ASN A 44 -5.62 4.18 -2.58
CA ASN A 44 -5.51 5.24 -3.59
C ASN A 44 -5.71 6.62 -2.95
N ALA A 45 -4.93 6.94 -1.91
CA ALA A 45 -4.81 8.33 -1.50
C ALA A 45 -3.95 9.05 -2.54
N LYS A 46 -4.60 9.66 -3.53
CA LYS A 46 -3.98 10.54 -4.52
C LYS A 46 -3.95 11.95 -3.91
N ILE A 47 -2.77 12.52 -3.78
CA ILE A 47 -2.58 13.95 -3.47
C ILE A 47 -2.20 14.66 -4.76
N ASP A 48 -2.55 15.93 -4.87
CA ASP A 48 -2.03 16.75 -5.97
C ASP A 48 -0.52 16.96 -5.79
N LEU A 49 0.25 16.89 -6.88
CA LEU A 49 1.70 17.11 -6.82
C LEU A 49 2.03 18.54 -6.37
N LYS A 50 1.24 19.54 -6.76
CA LYS A 50 1.47 20.94 -6.38
C LYS A 50 1.28 21.16 -4.88
N GLU A 51 0.19 20.64 -4.34
CA GLU A 51 -0.09 20.69 -2.90
C GLU A 51 1.05 20.03 -2.09
N PHE A 52 1.57 18.91 -2.59
CA PHE A 52 2.69 18.24 -1.95
C PHE A 52 4.02 19.00 -2.07
N GLU A 53 4.27 19.68 -3.20
CA GLU A 53 5.47 20.51 -3.38
C GLU A 53 5.45 21.73 -2.43
N GLU A 54 4.31 22.43 -2.31
CA GLU A 54 4.13 23.52 -1.34
C GLU A 54 4.35 23.05 0.10
N LEU A 55 3.84 21.86 0.44
CA LEU A 55 4.04 21.26 1.76
C LEU A 55 5.53 20.98 2.05
N ILE A 56 6.30 20.53 1.05
CA ILE A 56 7.75 20.32 1.20
C ILE A 56 8.47 21.64 1.41
N ILE A 57 8.10 22.70 0.67
CA ILE A 57 8.73 24.02 0.79
C ILE A 57 8.49 24.59 2.20
N ASN A 58 7.26 24.49 2.71
CA ASN A 58 6.90 24.99 4.04
C ASN A 58 7.52 24.16 5.18
N HIS A 59 7.75 22.87 4.96
CA HIS A 59 8.23 21.92 5.98
C HIS A 59 9.50 21.18 5.55
N HIS A 60 10.47 21.92 5.03
CA HIS A 60 11.71 21.35 4.48
C HIS A 60 12.56 20.60 5.52
N ASP A 61 12.44 20.93 6.81
CA ASP A 61 13.15 20.32 7.94
C ASP A 61 12.50 19.02 8.44
N LYS A 62 11.30 18.68 7.95
CA LYS A 62 10.53 17.55 8.46
C LYS A 62 10.89 16.22 7.82
N THR A 63 10.89 15.19 8.64
CA THR A 63 11.01 13.80 8.21
C THR A 63 9.71 13.32 7.56
N SER A 64 9.80 12.27 6.74
CA SER A 64 8.62 11.68 6.10
C SER A 64 7.59 11.11 7.10
N LYS A 65 8.01 10.84 8.35
CA LYS A 65 7.10 10.42 9.43
C LYS A 65 6.29 11.61 9.94
N GLU A 66 6.95 12.75 10.17
CA GLU A 66 6.28 13.98 10.63
C GLU A 66 5.35 14.53 9.53
N LEU A 67 5.78 14.50 8.27
CA LEU A 67 4.91 14.88 7.15
C LEU A 67 3.65 14.02 7.05
N SER A 68 3.75 12.71 7.33
CA SER A 68 2.59 11.82 7.40
C SER A 68 1.59 12.27 8.48
N ILE A 69 2.09 12.72 9.64
CA ILE A 69 1.25 13.20 10.74
C ILE A 69 0.57 14.53 10.35
N ILE A 70 1.32 15.47 9.75
CA ILE A 70 0.79 16.76 9.27
C ILE A 70 -0.30 16.54 8.22
N LEU A 71 -0.13 15.56 7.33
CA LEU A 71 -1.12 15.16 6.32
C LEU A 71 -2.28 14.32 6.88
N GLY A 72 -2.42 14.20 8.21
CA GLY A 72 -3.51 13.45 8.85
C GLY A 72 -3.46 11.94 8.57
N ASN A 73 -2.26 11.38 8.40
CA ASN A 73 -2.02 9.98 8.01
C ASN A 73 -2.72 9.55 6.71
N ARG A 74 -3.11 10.52 5.86
CA ARG A 74 -3.69 10.25 4.53
C ARG A 74 -2.66 9.61 3.59
N LEU A 75 -1.37 9.91 3.80
CA LEU A 75 -0.26 9.39 3.01
C LEU A 75 0.70 8.60 3.88
N GLN A 76 0.98 7.35 3.48
CA GLN A 76 2.03 6.55 4.12
C GLN A 76 3.43 7.11 3.82
N ARG A 77 4.35 6.88 4.75
CA ARG A 77 5.77 7.28 4.65
C ARG A 77 6.43 6.87 3.31
N THR A 78 6.11 5.68 2.80
CA THR A 78 6.64 5.16 1.53
C THR A 78 6.19 6.01 0.33
N ARG A 79 4.92 6.44 0.31
CA ARG A 79 4.38 7.34 -0.71
C ARG A 79 5.02 8.73 -0.64
N ILE A 80 5.22 9.26 0.56
CA ILE A 80 5.89 10.56 0.75
C ILE A 80 7.31 10.52 0.18
N ASN A 81 8.06 9.44 0.43
CA ASN A 81 9.39 9.26 -0.16
C ASN A 81 9.36 9.12 -1.69
N TYR A 82 8.34 8.44 -2.22
CA TYR A 82 8.13 8.34 -3.67
C TYR A 82 7.88 9.71 -4.30
N TYR A 83 6.97 10.51 -3.75
CA TYR A 83 6.67 11.85 -4.27
C TYR A 83 7.86 12.81 -4.15
N ARG A 84 8.65 12.72 -3.08
CA ARG A 84 9.92 13.47 -2.95
C ARG A 84 10.85 13.17 -4.13
N LYS A 85 11.10 11.89 -4.41
CA LYS A 85 11.93 11.48 -5.56
C LYS A 85 11.34 11.91 -6.90
N LEU A 86 10.01 11.82 -7.05
CA LEU A 86 9.31 12.22 -8.26
C LEU A 86 9.48 13.72 -8.56
N LEU A 87 9.53 14.56 -7.52
CA LEU A 87 9.75 16.00 -7.60
C LEU A 87 11.24 16.42 -7.63
N GLY A 88 12.17 15.46 -7.57
CA GLY A 88 13.62 15.74 -7.52
C GLY A 88 14.14 16.20 -6.16
N TYR A 89 13.38 15.96 -5.07
CA TYR A 89 13.83 16.27 -3.72
C TYR A 89 14.54 15.10 -3.06
N THR A 90 15.69 15.39 -2.45
CA THR A 90 16.49 14.48 -1.65
C THR A 90 16.64 15.01 -0.22
N TYR A 91 16.50 14.13 0.77
CA TYR A 91 16.66 14.49 2.19
C TYR A 91 18.12 14.33 2.61
N LYS A 92 18.77 15.45 2.99
CA LYS A 92 20.15 15.47 3.47
C LYS A 92 20.17 15.51 4.99
N LYS A 93 21.04 14.68 5.58
CA LYS A 93 21.33 14.76 7.02
C LYS A 93 22.28 15.93 7.25
N ASN A 94 22.08 16.63 8.37
CA ASN A 94 23.06 17.61 8.82
C ASN A 94 24.31 16.91 9.33
N SER A 95 25.47 17.54 9.10
CA SER A 95 26.76 17.08 9.63
C SER A 95 26.80 17.12 11.16
N PHE A 96 25.97 17.97 11.76
CA PHE A 96 25.78 18.09 13.19
C PHE A 96 24.62 17.22 13.66
N SER A 97 24.88 16.32 14.63
CA SER A 97 23.90 15.36 15.14
C SER A 97 22.71 15.99 15.87
N PHE A 98 22.83 17.24 16.31
CA PHE A 98 21.80 17.99 17.03
C PHE A 98 20.84 18.76 16.11
N GLN A 99 21.09 18.80 14.81
CA GLN A 99 20.22 19.49 13.85
C GLN A 99 19.43 18.46 13.03
N ASN A 100 18.15 18.75 12.81
CA ASN A 100 17.33 17.97 11.89
C ASN A 100 17.89 18.08 10.48
N GLY A 101 17.77 17.00 9.69
CA GLY A 101 18.08 17.06 8.26
C GLY A 101 17.08 17.92 7.50
N TYR A 102 17.36 18.19 6.24
CA TYR A 102 16.53 19.06 5.41
C TYR A 102 16.37 18.50 4.00
N CYS A 103 15.26 18.86 3.38
CA CYS A 103 14.92 18.50 2.01
C CYS A 103 15.57 19.49 1.04
N VAL A 104 16.28 18.99 0.03
CA VAL A 104 16.96 19.79 -1.01
C VAL A 104 16.48 19.30 -2.37
N LYS A 105 16.19 20.23 -3.28
CA LYS A 105 15.92 19.90 -4.69
C LYS A 105 17.25 19.79 -5.43
N GLU A 106 17.45 18.68 -6.13
CA GLU A 106 18.61 18.49 -7.02
C GLU A 106 18.46 19.22 -8.35
#